data_AF-A0A1H7P3M3-F1
#
_entry.id   AF-A0A1H7P3M3-F1
#
_cell.length_a   1.000
_cell.length_b   1.000
_cell.length_c   1.000
_cell.angle_alpha   90.00
_cell.angle_beta   90.00
_cell.angle_gamma   90.00
#
_symmetry.space_group_name_H-M   'P 1'
#
loop_
_entity.id
_entity.type
_entity.pdbx_description
1 polymer ?
#
loop_
_entity_poly.entity_id
_entity_poly.type
_entity_poly.pdbx_seq_one_letter_code
_entity_poly.pdbx_strand_id
1 'polypeptide(L)'
;MAAGLVQTPVMAHSQKHMYEMVDVLVAAGNSFRPRPQGLGSDPFWLTAGNPRCYLEAPIDFAVARAVPGQPVDLALVEDNDLIFCKLCWTAIQGPTHRVETVWNHPR
;
A
#
# COMPACT_ATOMS: atom_id res chain seq x y z
N MET A 1 28.27 -9.42 12.53
CA MET A 1 28.31 -8.90 11.15
C MET A 1 26.88 -8.65 10.73
N ALA A 2 26.44 -7.40 10.70
CA ALA A 2 25.07 -7.04 10.33
C ALA A 2 24.97 -7.03 8.80
N ALA A 3 24.12 -7.89 8.24
CA ALA A 3 23.76 -7.82 6.84
C ALA A 3 22.88 -6.59 6.64
N GLY A 4 23.50 -5.49 6.22
CA GLY A 4 22.79 -4.31 5.72
C GLY A 4 22.08 -4.71 4.43
N LEU A 5 20.76 -4.79 4.49
CA LEU A 5 19.91 -4.83 3.30
C LEU A 5 20.16 -3.52 2.54
N VAL A 6 20.99 -3.61 1.50
CA VAL A 6 21.18 -2.54 0.52
C VAL A 6 19.81 -2.30 -0.13
N GLN A 7 19.14 -1.23 0.29
CA GLN A 7 17.97 -0.71 -0.41
C GLN A 7 18.44 -0.30 -1.81
N THR A 8 18.09 -1.09 -2.82
CA THR A 8 18.36 -0.77 -4.22
C THR A 8 17.61 0.51 -4.61
N PRO A 9 18.29 1.52 -5.18
CA PRO A 9 17.74 2.87 -5.37
C PRO A 9 16.52 2.95 -6.32
N VAL A 10 16.25 1.89 -7.10
CA VAL A 10 15.06 1.78 -7.95
C VAL A 10 13.79 1.50 -7.13
N MET A 11 13.89 0.75 -6.02
CA MET A 11 12.73 0.40 -5.19
C MET A 11 12.20 1.60 -4.38
N ALA A 12 13.09 2.47 -3.91
CA ALA A 12 12.73 3.64 -3.10
C ALA A 12 11.87 4.66 -3.88
N HIS A 13 12.16 4.88 -5.17
CA HIS A 13 11.35 5.75 -6.03
C HIS A 13 9.98 5.13 -6.33
N SER A 14 9.93 3.80 -6.46
CA SER A 14 8.70 3.07 -6.75
C SER A 14 7.73 2.98 -5.57
N GLN A 15 8.14 3.23 -4.32
CA GLN A 15 7.22 3.19 -3.18
C GLN A 15 6.71 4.56 -2.74
N LYS A 16 7.38 5.66 -3.17
CA LYS A 16 7.02 7.04 -2.79
C LYS A 16 5.54 7.36 -3.06
N HIS A 17 5.02 6.97 -4.22
CA HIS A 17 3.62 7.24 -4.58
C HIS A 17 2.62 6.50 -3.68
N MET A 18 2.99 5.34 -3.13
CA MET A 18 2.14 4.60 -2.19
C MET A 18 2.07 5.30 -0.84
N TYR A 19 3.17 5.91 -0.38
CA TYR A 19 3.16 6.78 0.80
C TYR A 19 2.35 8.05 0.55
N GLU A 20 2.51 8.71 -0.61
CA GLU A 20 1.70 9.88 -0.97
C GLU A 20 0.20 9.55 -1.04
N MET A 21 -0.15 8.36 -1.54
CA MET A 21 -1.53 7.85 -1.50
C MET A 21 -2.04 7.69 -0.06
N VAL A 22 -1.24 7.10 0.84
CA VAL A 22 -1.59 6.97 2.26
C VAL A 22 -1.79 8.34 2.89
N ASP A 23 -0.88 9.29 2.66
CA ASP A 23 -0.97 10.64 3.23
C ASP A 23 -2.25 11.36 2.80
N VAL A 24 -2.64 11.24 1.52
CA VAL A 24 -3.87 11.85 1.01
C VAL A 24 -5.11 11.18 1.59
N LEU A 25 -5.12 9.85 1.72
CA LEU A 25 -6.24 9.12 2.35
C LEU A 25 -6.38 9.47 3.83
N VAL A 26 -5.26 9.63 4.55
CA VAL A 26 -5.26 10.06 5.96
C VAL A 26 -5.72 11.51 6.09
N ALA A 27 -5.26 12.41 5.21
CA ALA A 27 -5.71 13.81 5.19
C ALA A 27 -7.22 13.93 4.89
N ALA A 28 -7.79 12.98 4.14
CA ALA A 28 -9.23 12.88 3.91
C ALA A 28 -10.03 12.26 5.08
N GLY A 29 -9.37 11.96 6.20
CA GLY A 29 -10.00 11.48 7.43
C GLY A 29 -9.96 9.96 7.63
N ASN A 30 -9.18 9.23 6.83
CA ASN A 30 -8.93 7.81 7.07
C ASN A 30 -7.82 7.62 8.13
N SER A 31 -7.72 6.40 8.66
CA SER A 31 -6.65 5.99 9.57
C SER A 31 -6.12 4.63 9.14
N PHE A 32 -4.81 4.44 9.26
CA PHE A 32 -4.21 3.12 9.07
C PHE A 32 -4.24 2.35 10.39
N ARG A 33 -4.47 1.04 10.30
CA ARG A 33 -4.38 0.15 11.46
C ARG A 33 -2.95 0.22 12.00
N PRO A 34 -2.76 0.48 13.30
CA PRO A 34 -1.44 0.42 13.89
C PRO A 34 -0.89 -1.01 13.78
N ARG A 35 0.41 -1.11 13.44
CA ARG A 35 1.14 -2.37 13.48
C ARG A 35 1.06 -3.01 14.88
N PRO A 36 1.21 -4.35 14.98
CA PRO A 36 1.52 -4.99 16.25
C PRO A 36 2.72 -4.33 16.93
N GLN A 37 2.71 -4.28 18.27
CA GLN A 37 3.79 -3.67 19.05
C GLN A 37 5.17 -4.21 18.65
N GLY A 38 6.15 -3.29 18.53
CA GLY A 38 7.56 -3.63 18.27
C GLY A 38 8.04 -3.43 16.82
N LEU A 39 7.17 -2.99 15.90
CA LEU A 39 7.50 -2.88 14.47
C LEU A 39 7.50 -1.45 13.90
N GLY A 40 7.49 -0.42 14.75
CA GLY A 40 7.61 1.00 14.36
C GLY A 40 6.34 1.62 13.74
N SER A 41 6.46 2.84 13.22
CA SER A 41 5.35 3.68 12.73
C SER A 41 5.13 3.63 11.22
N ASP A 42 5.78 2.70 10.51
CA ASP A 42 5.66 2.60 9.05
C ASP A 42 4.28 2.04 8.66
N PRO A 43 3.48 2.78 7.86
CA PRO A 43 2.16 2.33 7.42
C PRO A 43 2.21 1.08 6.53
N PHE A 44 3.35 0.73 5.91
CA PHE A 44 3.49 -0.49 5.12
C PHE A 44 4.34 -1.53 5.84
N TRP A 45 3.83 -2.73 6.12
CA TRP A 45 4.62 -3.89 6.59
C TRP A 45 4.61 -5.08 5.67
N LEU A 46 5.73 -5.80 5.67
CA LEU A 46 5.85 -7.09 5.03
C LEU A 46 4.88 -8.09 5.64
N THR A 47 3.95 -8.58 4.83
CA THR A 47 3.07 -9.71 5.13
C THR A 47 3.18 -10.69 3.98
N ALA A 48 3.67 -11.90 4.27
CA ALA A 48 3.85 -12.98 3.28
C ALA A 48 4.54 -12.52 1.97
N GLY A 49 5.65 -11.78 2.09
CA GLY A 49 6.53 -11.42 0.99
C GLY A 49 6.32 -10.03 0.37
N ASN A 50 5.21 -9.33 0.66
CA ASN A 50 4.90 -8.03 0.06
C ASN A 50 4.53 -6.96 1.12
N PRO A 51 4.92 -5.69 0.94
CA PRO A 51 4.49 -4.61 1.83
C PRO A 51 2.98 -4.33 1.70
N ARG A 52 2.29 -4.26 2.84
CA ARG A 52 0.86 -3.95 2.92
C ARG A 52 0.58 -2.88 3.96
N CYS A 53 -0.31 -1.97 3.61
CA CYS A 53 -0.95 -1.01 4.50
C CYS A 53 -2.42 -1.41 4.67
N TYR A 54 -2.94 -1.32 5.88
CA TYR A 54 -4.32 -1.67 6.20
C TYR A 54 -5.04 -0.45 6.75
N LEU A 55 -6.19 -0.11 6.20
CA LEU A 55 -7.02 0.99 6.69
C LEU A 55 -8.04 0.49 7.72
N GLU A 56 -8.49 1.41 8.58
CA GLU A 56 -9.57 1.16 9.53
C GLU A 56 -10.95 1.32 8.88
N ALA A 57 -11.06 2.18 7.86
CA ALA A 57 -12.28 2.43 7.09
C ALA A 57 -12.10 2.04 5.60
N PRO A 58 -13.20 1.79 4.85
CA PRO A 58 -13.15 1.57 3.41
C PRO A 58 -12.36 2.66 2.68
N ILE A 59 -11.70 2.29 1.58
CA ILE A 59 -10.94 3.22 0.75
C ILE A 59 -11.90 4.21 0.10
N ASP A 60 -11.64 5.51 0.26
CA ASP A 60 -12.29 6.53 -0.55
C ASP A 60 -11.59 6.60 -1.91
N PHE A 61 -12.15 5.90 -2.90
CA PHE A 61 -11.59 5.85 -4.25
C PHE A 61 -11.79 7.15 -5.03
N ALA A 62 -12.70 8.05 -4.62
CA ALA A 62 -12.79 9.38 -5.21
C ALA A 62 -11.57 10.21 -4.80
N VAL A 63 -11.21 10.16 -3.52
CA VAL A 63 -9.98 10.76 -2.98
C VAL A 63 -8.75 10.12 -3.63
N ALA A 64 -8.70 8.78 -3.70
CA ALA A 64 -7.57 8.09 -4.32
C ALA A 64 -7.33 8.59 -5.75
N ARG A 65 -8.34 8.59 -6.61
CA ARG A 65 -8.24 9.06 -8.02
C ARG A 65 -7.81 10.52 -8.16
N ALA A 66 -8.06 11.36 -7.16
CA ALA A 66 -7.69 12.77 -7.20
C ALA A 66 -6.19 13.01 -6.92
N VAL A 67 -5.44 11.99 -6.50
CA VAL A 67 -3.99 12.10 -6.26
C VAL A 67 -3.28 12.39 -7.59
N PRO A 68 -2.54 13.50 -7.73
CA PRO A 68 -1.81 13.81 -8.95
C PRO A 68 -0.59 12.91 -9.12
N GLY A 69 -0.22 12.62 -10.37
CA GLY A 69 1.02 11.89 -10.67
C GLY A 69 0.98 10.40 -10.32
N GLN A 70 -0.21 9.80 -10.23
CA GLN A 70 -0.33 8.36 -10.05
C GLN A 70 0.42 7.60 -11.14
N PRO A 71 1.16 6.55 -10.77
CA PRO A 71 1.89 5.78 -11.76
C PRO A 71 0.93 4.88 -12.54
N VAL A 72 1.29 4.59 -13.79
CA VAL A 72 0.45 3.83 -14.74
C VAL A 72 0.16 2.40 -14.29
N ASP A 73 0.97 1.86 -13.37
CA ASP A 73 0.87 0.51 -12.83
C ASP A 73 0.08 0.44 -11.52
N LEU A 74 -0.54 1.55 -11.10
CA LEU A 74 -1.47 1.58 -9.99
C LEU A 74 -2.82 1.01 -10.42
N ALA A 75 -3.27 -0.02 -9.72
CA ALA A 75 -4.59 -0.60 -9.86
C ALA A 75 -5.49 -0.13 -8.71
N LEU A 76 -6.62 0.49 -9.05
CA LEU A 76 -7.71 0.81 -8.14
C LEU A 76 -8.80 -0.27 -8.32
N VAL A 77 -8.95 -1.16 -7.33
CA VAL A 77 -9.86 -2.31 -7.39
C VAL A 77 -10.98 -2.07 -6.39
N GLU A 78 -11.93 -1.22 -6.79
CA GLU A 78 -13.01 -0.69 -5.94
C GLU A 78 -13.93 -1.76 -5.35
N ASP A 79 -14.30 -2.75 -6.14
CA ASP A 79 -15.13 -3.89 -5.75
C ASP A 79 -14.47 -4.78 -4.68
N ASN A 80 -13.18 -4.57 -4.47
CA ASN A 80 -12.33 -5.34 -3.58
C ASN A 80 -11.58 -4.49 -2.55
N ASP A 81 -11.91 -3.20 -2.43
CA ASP A 81 -11.35 -2.32 -1.40
C ASP A 81 -9.81 -2.37 -1.35
N LEU A 82 -9.20 -2.36 -2.54
CA LEU A 82 -7.77 -2.56 -2.74
C LEU A 82 -7.19 -1.51 -3.70
N ILE A 83 -6.07 -0.91 -3.28
CA ILE A 83 -5.14 -0.21 -4.16
C ILE A 83 -3.87 -1.03 -4.24
N PHE A 84 -3.40 -1.34 -5.45
CA PHE A 84 -2.21 -2.15 -5.66
C PHE A 84 -1.29 -1.55 -6.71
N CYS A 85 -0.02 -1.39 -6.36
CA CYS A 85 1.03 -0.99 -7.28
C CYS A 85 1.74 -2.24 -7.79
N LYS A 86 1.66 -2.50 -9.10
CA LYS A 86 2.19 -3.72 -9.72
C LYS A 86 3.71 -3.75 -9.79
N LEU A 87 4.39 -2.61 -9.98
CA LEU A 87 5.85 -2.57 -10.07
C LEU A 87 6.51 -2.65 -8.70
N CYS A 88 5.92 -2.01 -7.69
CA CYS A 88 6.45 -1.97 -6.33
C CYS A 88 5.88 -3.04 -5.40
N TRP A 89 4.98 -3.89 -5.92
CA TRP A 89 4.37 -5.02 -5.20
C TRP A 89 3.77 -4.63 -3.84
N THR A 90 3.23 -3.42 -3.75
CA THR A 90 2.76 -2.82 -2.50
C THR A 90 1.24 -2.61 -2.58
N ALA A 91 0.55 -2.90 -1.48
CA ALA A 91 -0.90 -2.82 -1.40
C ALA A 91 -1.38 -1.91 -0.26
N ILE A 92 -2.47 -1.17 -0.50
CA ILE A 92 -3.31 -0.55 0.53
C ILE A 92 -4.64 -1.29 0.52
N GLN A 93 -5.05 -1.79 1.68
CA GLN A 93 -6.24 -2.63 1.82
C GLN A 93 -7.21 -1.97 2.78
N GLY A 94 -8.45 -1.78 2.37
CA GLY A 94 -9.52 -1.44 3.29
C GLY A 94 -10.06 -2.67 4.03
N PRO A 95 -10.92 -2.45 5.05
CA PRO A 95 -11.48 -3.50 5.89
C PRO A 95 -12.37 -4.51 5.15
N THR A 96 -12.83 -4.19 3.94
CA THR A 96 -13.71 -5.06 3.14
C THR A 96 -12.97 -5.84 2.05
N HIS A 97 -11.63 -5.77 2.04
CA HIS A 97 -10.80 -6.48 1.09
C HIS A 97 -11.02 -8.01 1.10
N ARG A 98 -11.22 -8.60 -0.08
CA ARG A 98 -11.44 -10.04 -0.27
C ARG A 98 -10.14 -10.67 -0.78
N VAL A 99 -9.53 -11.55 0.03
CA VAL A 99 -8.20 -12.14 -0.22
C VAL A 99 -8.11 -12.91 -1.56
N GLU A 100 -9.23 -13.31 -2.14
CA GLU A 100 -9.32 -14.14 -3.36
C GLU A 100 -8.97 -13.39 -4.67
N THR A 101 -8.74 -12.09 -4.61
CA THR A 101 -8.56 -11.19 -5.76
C THR A 101 -7.14 -10.66 -5.91
N VAL A 102 -6.20 -11.13 -5.09
CA VAL A 102 -4.80 -10.73 -5.20
C VAL A 102 -4.32 -11.19 -6.59
N TRP A 103 -3.99 -10.23 -7.46
CA TRP A 103 -3.41 -10.47 -8.78
C TRP A 103 -2.28 -11.49 -8.61
N ASN A 104 -2.52 -12.70 -9.13
CA ASN A 104 -1.65 -13.85 -8.91
C ASN A 104 -0.20 -13.45 -9.17
N HIS A 105 0.63 -13.61 -8.14
CA HIS A 105 2.07 -13.64 -8.25
C HIS A 105 2.43 -14.56 -9.44
N PRO A 106 3.19 -14.12 -10.46
CA PRO A 106 3.79 -15.08 -11.36
C PRO A 106 4.70 -15.94 -10.47
N ARG A 107 4.38 -17.23 -10.38
CA ARG A 107 5.26 -18.22 -9.72
C ARG A 107 6.58 -18.29 -10.46
#